data_AF-A0A535YQB7-F1
#
_entry.id   AF-A0A535YQB7-F1
#
_cell.length_a   1.000
_cell.length_b   1.000
_cell.length_c   1.000
_cell.angle_alpha   90.00
_cell.angle_beta   90.00
_cell.angle_gamma   90.00
#
_symmetry.space_group_name_H-M   'P 1'
#
loop_
_entity.id
_entity.type
_entity.pdbx_description
1 polymer ?
#
loop_
_entity_poly.entity_id
_entity_poly.type
_entity_poly.pdbx_seq_one_letter_code
_entity_poly.pdbx_strand_id
1 'polypeptide(L)' 'IRRLPVVEKNQVIGMVSIGDLALARDRTSALADIAAAPPNR' A
#
# COMPACT_ATOMS: atom_id res chain seq x y z
N ILE A 1 2.63 -2.48 11.20
CA ILE A 1 2.84 -3.49 10.14
C ILE A 1 2.94 -2.75 8.81
N ARG A 2 3.96 -2.99 7.97
CA ARG A 2 4.19 -2.21 6.73
C ARG A 2 3.53 -2.81 5.48
N ARG A 3 3.33 -4.13 5.44
CA ARG A 3 2.67 -4.84 4.34
C ARG A 3 1.88 -6.02 4.90
N LEU A 4 0.75 -6.34 4.26
CA LEU A 4 -0.09 -7.49 4.56
C LEU A 4 -0.12 -8.43 3.35
N PRO A 5 0.02 -9.76 3.53
CA PRO A 5 -0.08 -10.71 2.43
C PRO A 5 -1.54 -10.84 1.96
N VAL A 6 -1.72 -10.92 0.66
CA VAL A 6 -2.98 -11.34 0.03
C VAL A 6 -2.87 -12.84 -0.22
N VAL A 7 -3.82 -13.61 0.31
CA VAL A 7 -3.77 -15.08 0.30
C VAL A 7 -5.00 -15.62 -0.43
N GLU A 8 -4.78 -16.57 -1.33
CA GLU A 8 -5.83 -17.39 -1.94
C GLU A 8 -5.48 -18.87 -1.76
N LYS A 9 -6.44 -19.69 -1.29
CA LYS A 9 -6.24 -21.14 -1.04
C LYS A 9 -4.97 -21.45 -0.23
N ASN A 10 -4.73 -20.67 0.82
CA ASN A 10 -3.56 -20.78 1.70
C ASN A 10 -2.20 -20.52 1.01
N GLN A 11 -2.20 -19.92 -0.18
CA GLN A 11 -1.02 -19.49 -0.91
C GLN A 11 -0.96 -17.95 -0.97
N VAL A 12 0.21 -17.37 -0.68
CA VAL A 12 0.43 -15.93 -0.84
C VAL A 12 0.50 -15.61 -2.33
N ILE A 13 -0.42 -14.76 -2.79
CA ILE A 13 -0.52 -14.33 -4.21
C ILE A 13 -0.08 -12.88 -4.41
N GLY A 14 0.14 -12.13 -3.33
CA GLY A 14 0.56 -10.75 -3.41
C GLY A 14 0.74 -10.09 -2.05
N MET A 15 1.03 -8.81 -2.06
CA MET A 15 1.19 -7.98 -0.87
C MET A 15 0.44 -6.66 -1.08
N VAL A 16 -0.19 -6.16 -0.02
CA VAL A 16 -0.76 -4.82 0.03
C VAL A 16 -0.07 -4.02 1.13
N SER A 17 0.28 -2.77 0.84
CA SER A 17 0.83 -1.82 1.80
C SER A 17 -0.23 -0.81 2.24
N ILE A 18 0.05 -0.09 3.33
CA ILE A 18 -0.80 1.02 3.77
C ILE A 18 -0.85 2.13 2.71
N GLY A 19 0.24 2.34 1.96
CA GLY A 19 0.30 3.32 0.88
C GLY A 19 -0.66 2.99 -0.27
N ASP A 20 -0.77 1.73 -0.65
CA ASP A 20 -1.71 1.29 -1.69
C ASP A 20 -3.16 1.60 -1.29
N LEU A 21 -3.50 1.40 -0.02
CA LEU A 21 -4.82 1.71 0.51
C LEU A 21 -5.09 3.22 0.60
N ALA A 22 -4.07 4.02 0.92
CA ALA A 22 -4.19 5.48 0.91
C ALA A 22 -4.52 5.97 -0.51
N LEU A 23 -3.80 5.49 -1.53
CA LEU A 23 -4.03 5.83 -2.93
C LEU A 23 -5.38 5.32 -3.46
N ALA A 24 -5.88 4.19 -2.95
CA ALA A 24 -7.16 3.63 -3.39
C ALA A 24 -8.37 4.32 -2.75
N ARG A 25 -8.26 4.74 -1.48
CA ARG A 25 -9.39 5.28 -0.70
C ARG A 25 -9.52 6.80 -0.77
N ASP A 26 -8.42 7.52 -0.62
CA ASP A 26 -8.39 8.98 -0.64
C ASP A 26 -7.04 9.46 -1.18
N ARG A 27 -7.02 9.73 -2.48
CA ARG A 27 -5.84 10.18 -3.22
C ARG A 27 -5.36 11.56 -2.82
N THR A 28 -6.19 12.35 -2.14
CA THR A 28 -5.86 13.71 -1.70
C THR A 28 -5.41 13.77 -0.25
N SER A 29 -5.35 12.61 0.43
CA SER A 29 -4.85 12.53 1.80
C SER A 29 -3.34 12.69 1.86
N ALA A 30 -2.84 13.22 2.98
CA ALA A 30 -1.40 13.33 3.23
C ALA A 30 -0.67 11.97 3.15
N LEU A 31 -1.35 10.87 3.47
CA LEU A 31 -0.77 9.53 3.34
C LEU A 31 -0.64 9.09 1.89
N ALA A 32 -1.57 9.48 1.01
CA ALA A 32 -1.47 9.24 -0.42
C ALA A 32 -0.30 10.05 -1.03
N ASP A 33 -0.13 11.31 -0.61
CA ASP A 33 1.00 12.14 -1.04
C ASP A 33 2.35 11.52 -0.64
N ILE A 34 2.46 11.06 0.61
CA ILE A 34 3.66 10.36 1.10
C ILE A 34 3.89 9.04 0.34
N ALA A 35 2.83 8.30 0.03
CA ALA A 35 2.94 7.03 -0.69
C ALA A 35 3.37 7.22 -2.15
N ALA A 36 2.96 8.30 -2.80
CA ALA A 36 3.30 8.62 -4.19
C ALA A 36 4.66 9.35 -4.33
N ALA A 37 5.24 9.82 -3.22
CA ALA A 37 6.50 10.54 -3.23
C ALA A 37 7.65 9.67 -3.78
N PRO A 38 8.62 10.27 -4.51
CA PRO A 38 9.80 9.55 -4.96
C PRO A 38 10.63 9.05 -3.77
N PRO A 39 11.37 7.93 -3.92
CA PRO A 39 12.25 7.45 -2.86
C PRO A 39 13.30 8.48 -2.45
N ASN A 40 13.63 8.49 -1.16
CA ASN A 40 14.74 9.30 -0.66
C ASN A 40 16.06 8.84 -1.32
N ARG A 41 16.95 9.81 -1.57
CA ARG A 41 18.33 9.55 -2.04
C ARG A 41 19.23 9.12 -0.90
#